data_AF-A0A349N442-F1
#
_entry.id   AF-A0A349N442-F1
#
_cell.length_a   1.000
_cell.length_b   1.000
_cell.length_c   1.000
_cell.angle_alpha   90.00
_cell.angle_beta   90.00
_cell.angle_gamma   90.00
#
_symmetry.space_group_name_H-M   'P 1'
#
loop_
_entity.id
_entity.type
_entity.pdbx_description
1 polymer ?
#
loop_
_entity_poly.entity_id
_entity_poly.type
_entity_poly.pdbx_seq_one_letter_code
_entity_poly.pdbx_strand_id
1 'polypeptide(L)'
;MGTPMSQQSLAITRPNRSHSARPIVSKVHDVPSQKVSADLPVFSLFSAGQRGRDDIESFIDQQFFESYGARHSEYMPWLIALSHQGRLSTCAGVAFAVDKNPLFLERYLPSSVEMLMSERFGVAITRGQIAEVGNLAGSSFCGEHIGSSRLFYIVLASVLQELGIQWMVFTATGPLLRSLQRLGL
;
A
#
# COMPACT_ATOMS: atom_id res chain seq x y z
N MET A 1 -8.32 -20.66 -70.05
CA MET A 1 -9.68 -20.53 -69.53
C MET A 1 -9.59 -19.80 -68.19
N GLY A 2 -10.05 -18.55 -68.12
CA GLY A 2 -9.99 -17.73 -66.90
C GLY A 2 -9.44 -16.32 -67.11
N THR A 3 -10.22 -15.47 -67.78
CA THR A 3 -10.30 -14.01 -67.54
C THR A 3 -11.76 -13.75 -67.14
N PRO A 4 -12.16 -12.61 -66.53
CA PRO A 4 -11.42 -11.37 -66.27
C PRO A 4 -11.73 -10.74 -64.89
N MET A 5 -11.19 -9.53 -64.63
CA MET A 5 -11.88 -8.36 -64.01
C MET A 5 -10.77 -7.32 -63.75
N SER A 6 -10.39 -6.52 -64.74
CA SER A 6 -11.04 -5.27 -65.15
C SER A 6 -11.27 -4.31 -63.99
N GLN A 7 -10.23 -3.53 -63.68
CA GLN A 7 -10.37 -2.21 -63.07
C GLN A 7 -10.94 -1.24 -64.11
N GLN A 8 -11.94 -0.45 -63.76
CA GLN A 8 -11.95 0.99 -64.06
C GLN A 8 -13.08 1.73 -63.31
N SER A 9 -12.71 2.95 -62.96
CA SER A 9 -13.33 3.91 -62.06
C SER A 9 -14.57 4.59 -62.64
N LEU A 10 -15.55 4.94 -61.81
CA LEU A 10 -16.57 5.96 -62.10
C LEU A 10 -16.85 6.79 -60.86
N ALA A 11 -16.65 8.11 -61.01
CA ALA A 11 -16.83 9.14 -60.00
C ALA A 11 -18.31 9.29 -59.59
N ILE A 12 -18.57 9.44 -58.29
CA ILE A 12 -19.86 9.90 -57.77
C ILE A 12 -19.62 11.09 -56.84
N THR A 13 -20.05 12.25 -57.33
CA THR A 13 -20.05 13.56 -56.66
C THR A 13 -21.04 13.56 -55.49
N ARG A 14 -20.57 13.91 -54.28
CA ARG A 14 -21.44 14.08 -53.10
C ARG A 14 -22.22 15.41 -53.19
N PRO A 15 -23.53 15.42 -52.90
CA PRO A 15 -24.32 16.64 -52.90
C PRO A 15 -23.97 17.54 -51.70
N ASN A 16 -23.76 18.81 -52.02
CA ASN A 16 -23.56 19.93 -51.11
C ASN A 16 -24.81 20.14 -50.23
N ARG A 17 -24.70 19.88 -48.92
CA ARG A 17 -25.72 20.27 -47.93
C ARG A 17 -25.16 21.38 -47.04
N SER A 18 -25.64 22.59 -47.29
CA SER A 18 -25.45 23.76 -46.42
C SER A 18 -26.28 23.59 -45.14
N HIS A 19 -25.68 23.04 -44.09
CA HIS A 19 -26.27 23.10 -42.75
C HIS A 19 -25.89 24.42 -42.08
N SER A 20 -26.86 25.32 -41.95
CA SER A 20 -26.76 26.54 -41.13
C SER A 20 -26.52 26.14 -39.66
N ALA A 21 -25.34 26.46 -39.13
CA ALA A 21 -25.00 26.27 -37.73
C ALA A 21 -25.73 27.33 -36.88
N ARG A 22 -26.75 26.92 -36.12
CA ARG A 22 -27.28 27.75 -35.04
C ARG A 22 -26.32 27.65 -33.85
N PRO A 23 -25.89 28.78 -33.24
CA PRO A 23 -25.07 28.72 -32.05
C PRO A 23 -25.89 28.12 -30.90
N ILE A 24 -25.36 27.06 -30.28
CA ILE A 24 -25.87 26.56 -29.00
C ILE A 24 -25.44 27.60 -27.96
N VAL A 25 -26.39 28.41 -27.49
CA VAL A 25 -26.18 29.26 -26.32
C VAL A 25 -26.05 28.33 -25.11
N SER A 26 -24.83 28.14 -24.63
CA SER A 26 -24.57 27.51 -23.35
C SER A 26 -25.18 28.35 -22.25
N LYS A 27 -26.31 27.89 -21.68
CA LYS A 27 -26.73 28.35 -20.36
C LYS A 27 -25.65 27.91 -19.38
N VAL A 28 -24.80 28.86 -18.98
CA VAL A 28 -23.93 28.72 -17.81
C VAL A 28 -24.85 28.45 -16.63
N HIS A 29 -25.03 27.18 -16.29
CA HIS A 29 -25.56 26.82 -14.99
C HIS A 29 -24.42 27.08 -14.03
N ASP A 30 -24.65 28.02 -13.12
CA ASP A 30 -23.87 28.20 -11.90
C ASP A 30 -23.89 26.84 -11.17
N VAL A 31 -22.84 26.05 -11.33
CA VAL A 31 -22.63 24.84 -10.54
C VAL A 31 -22.16 25.34 -9.18
N PRO A 32 -22.94 25.15 -8.09
CA PRO A 32 -22.48 25.56 -6.78
C PRO A 32 -21.18 24.81 -6.47
N SER A 33 -20.10 25.56 -6.23
CA SER A 33 -18.81 25.03 -5.79
C SER A 33 -18.97 24.49 -4.37
N GLN A 34 -19.50 23.27 -4.27
CA GLN A 34 -19.58 22.54 -3.01
C GLN A 34 -18.14 22.24 -2.58
N LYS A 35 -17.66 22.95 -1.56
CA LYS A 35 -16.36 22.64 -0.94
C LYS A 35 -16.42 21.19 -0.46
N VAL A 36 -15.67 20.31 -1.11
CA VAL A 36 -15.47 18.94 -0.64
C VAL A 36 -14.64 19.02 0.65
N SER A 37 -15.33 18.93 1.79
CA SER A 37 -14.70 18.75 3.10
C SER A 37 -14.71 17.26 3.40
N ALA A 38 -13.56 16.61 3.28
CA ALA A 38 -13.39 15.21 3.61
C ALA A 38 -12.30 15.08 4.68
N ASP A 39 -12.58 14.30 5.73
CA ASP A 39 -11.57 13.92 6.70
C ASP A 39 -10.62 12.91 6.05
N LEU A 40 -9.41 13.34 5.76
CA LEU A 40 -8.42 12.50 5.11
C LEU A 40 -7.70 11.61 6.14
N PRO A 41 -7.30 10.40 5.73
CA PRO A 41 -6.41 9.58 6.54
C PRO A 41 -5.07 10.30 6.76
N VAL A 42 -4.59 10.30 8.00
CA VAL A 42 -3.33 10.91 8.41
C VAL A 42 -2.34 9.81 8.76
N PHE A 43 -1.15 9.88 8.15
CA PHE A 43 -0.03 9.01 8.50
C PHE A 43 0.89 9.71 9.49
N SER A 44 1.43 8.95 10.44
CA SER A 44 2.38 9.46 11.44
C SER A 44 3.48 8.43 11.65
N LEU A 45 4.71 8.92 11.88
CA LEU A 45 5.90 8.11 12.11
C LEU A 45 6.47 8.46 13.48
N PHE A 46 6.81 7.43 14.26
CA PHE A 46 7.39 7.55 15.59
C PHE A 46 8.66 6.73 15.70
N SER A 47 9.72 7.34 16.23
CA SER A 47 10.95 6.64 16.62
C SER A 47 10.88 6.12 18.05
N ALA A 48 11.82 5.26 18.43
CA ALA A 48 11.94 4.74 19.80
C ALA A 48 12.06 5.87 20.83
N GLY A 49 11.21 5.82 21.86
CA GLY A 49 11.18 6.81 22.95
C GLY A 49 10.55 8.16 22.59
N GLN A 50 10.03 8.34 21.37
CA GLN A 50 9.35 9.57 20.99
C GLN A 50 8.03 9.74 21.76
N ARG A 51 7.74 10.95 22.26
CA ARG A 51 6.46 11.25 22.92
C ARG A 51 5.27 11.00 21.98
N GLY A 52 4.20 10.40 22.50
CA GLY A 52 3.01 10.03 21.75
C GLY A 52 3.08 8.64 21.09
N ARG A 53 4.22 7.94 21.20
CA ARG A 53 4.37 6.57 20.75
C ARG A 53 3.58 5.57 21.61
N ASP A 54 3.44 5.86 22.90
CA ASP A 54 2.79 4.98 23.89
C ASP A 54 1.33 4.64 23.52
N ASP A 55 0.62 5.57 22.87
CA ASP A 55 -0.75 5.34 22.38
C ASP A 55 -0.79 4.27 21.29
N ILE A 56 0.23 4.21 20.42
CA ILE A 56 0.35 3.20 19.37
C ILE A 56 0.77 1.86 19.97
N GLU A 57 1.71 1.87 20.92
CA GLU A 57 2.12 0.65 21.64
C GLU A 57 0.94 0.02 22.37
N SER A 58 0.15 0.83 23.07
CA SER A 58 -1.08 0.40 23.75
C SER A 58 -2.12 -0.16 22.76
N PHE A 59 -2.26 0.47 21.59
CA PHE A 59 -3.14 -0.03 20.53
C PHE A 59 -2.66 -1.39 19.98
N ILE A 60 -1.35 -1.56 19.77
CA ILE A 60 -0.77 -2.85 19.35
C ILE A 60 -1.07 -3.92 20.40
N ASP A 61 -0.83 -3.63 21.67
CA ASP A 61 -1.08 -4.57 22.77
C ASP A 61 -2.53 -5.01 22.82
N GLN A 62 -3.46 -4.07 22.74
CA GLN A 62 -4.89 -4.37 22.73
C GLN A 62 -5.25 -5.30 21.57
N GLN A 63 -4.82 -4.99 20.34
CA GLN A 63 -5.13 -5.79 19.17
C GLN A 63 -4.52 -7.20 19.22
N PHE A 64 -3.29 -7.33 19.73
CA PHE A 64 -2.64 -8.63 19.89
C PHE A 64 -3.30 -9.47 20.99
N PHE A 65 -3.70 -8.83 22.09
CA PHE A 65 -4.42 -9.50 23.17
C PHE A 65 -5.79 -9.98 22.72
N GLU A 66 -6.57 -9.13 22.03
CA GLU A 66 -7.89 -9.49 21.52
C GLU A 66 -7.83 -10.60 20.45
N SER A 67 -6.81 -10.59 19.59
CA SER A 67 -6.69 -11.56 18.49
C SER A 67 -6.08 -12.90 18.91
N TYR A 68 -5.12 -12.89 19.86
CA TYR A 68 -4.27 -14.04 20.16
C TYR A 68 -4.11 -14.33 21.66
N GLY A 69 -4.65 -13.50 22.56
CA GLY A 69 -4.39 -13.58 24.00
C GLY A 69 -2.93 -13.33 24.37
N ALA A 70 -2.15 -12.76 23.45
CA ALA A 70 -0.71 -12.59 23.61
C ALA A 70 -0.38 -11.23 24.25
N ARG A 71 0.62 -11.21 25.13
CA ARG A 71 1.29 -9.98 25.56
C ARG A 71 2.51 -9.78 24.69
N HIS A 72 2.58 -8.64 24.02
CA HIS A 72 3.67 -8.31 23.14
C HIS A 72 4.95 -8.02 23.95
N SER A 73 6.11 -8.46 23.45
CA SER A 73 7.37 -8.39 24.20
C SER A 73 8.39 -7.40 23.65
N GLU A 74 8.24 -6.92 22.40
CA GLU A 74 9.29 -6.11 21.77
C GLU A 74 8.78 -5.25 20.61
N TYR A 75 8.61 -3.94 20.85
CA TYR A 75 8.24 -3.01 19.79
C TYR A 75 9.40 -2.70 18.85
N MET A 76 9.09 -2.55 17.56
CA MET A 76 10.09 -2.16 16.57
C MET A 76 10.56 -0.70 16.75
N PRO A 77 11.77 -0.35 16.28
CA PRO A 77 12.34 0.99 16.45
C PRO A 77 11.49 2.10 15.82
N TRP A 78 10.84 1.81 14.70
CA TRP A 78 9.96 2.73 14.02
C TRP A 78 8.53 2.22 14.06
N LEU A 79 7.57 3.06 14.44
CA LEU A 79 6.15 2.76 14.35
C LEU A 79 5.50 3.75 13.37
N ILE A 80 4.80 3.21 12.38
CA ILE A 80 4.00 3.97 11.43
C ILE A 80 2.54 3.71 11.75
N ALA A 81 1.76 4.77 11.89
CA ALA A 81 0.33 4.69 12.19
C ALA A 81 -0.49 5.45 11.15
N LEU A 82 -1.69 4.94 10.91
CA LEU A 82 -2.74 5.57 10.13
C LEU A 82 -3.90 5.89 11.07
N SER A 83 -4.22 7.18 11.15
CA SER A 83 -5.37 7.67 11.87
C SER A 83 -6.41 8.22 10.92
N HIS A 84 -7.68 8.05 11.25
CA HIS A 84 -8.81 8.61 10.51
C HIS A 84 -9.81 9.18 11.52
N GLN A 85 -10.27 10.42 11.29
CA GLN A 85 -11.16 11.13 12.23
C GLN A 85 -10.62 11.17 13.67
N GLY A 86 -9.30 11.33 13.83
CA GLY A 86 -8.63 11.36 15.13
C GLY A 86 -8.55 10.01 15.86
N ARG A 87 -8.91 8.90 15.21
CA ARG A 87 -8.81 7.55 15.78
C ARG A 87 -7.75 6.73 15.05
N LEU A 88 -6.92 6.01 15.80
CA LEU A 88 -5.99 5.02 15.24
C LEU A 88 -6.78 3.92 14.52
N SER A 89 -6.48 3.73 13.25
CA SER A 89 -7.11 2.71 12.40
C SER A 89 -6.19 1.51 12.23
N THR A 90 -4.94 1.73 11.86
CA THR A 90 -3.95 0.66 11.68
C THR A 90 -2.54 1.19 11.94
N CYS A 91 -1.63 0.31 12.33
CA CYS A 91 -0.22 0.61 12.47
C CYS A 91 0.64 -0.60 12.09
N ALA A 92 1.93 -0.35 11.87
CA ALA A 92 2.96 -1.35 11.75
C ALA A 92 4.27 -0.83 12.32
N GLY A 93 5.06 -1.75 12.83
CA GLY A 93 6.44 -1.53 13.19
C GLY A 93 7.36 -1.82 12.00
N VAL A 94 8.47 -1.09 11.94
CA VAL A 94 9.54 -1.27 10.97
C VAL A 94 10.89 -1.33 11.70
N ALA A 95 11.69 -2.33 11.35
CA ALA A 95 13.09 -2.42 11.72
C ALA A 95 13.96 -2.55 10.47
N PHE A 96 14.85 -1.59 10.23
CA PHE A 96 15.84 -1.70 9.16
C PHE A 96 16.92 -2.70 9.55
N ALA A 97 17.26 -3.64 8.66
CA ALA A 97 18.20 -4.71 8.98
C ALA A 97 19.62 -4.20 9.23
N VAL A 98 19.96 -3.02 8.73
CA VAL A 98 21.24 -2.34 9.02
C VAL A 98 21.36 -1.89 10.48
N ASP A 99 20.27 -1.47 11.09
CA ASP A 99 20.25 -0.92 12.44
C ASP A 99 19.90 -1.99 13.49
N LYS A 100 19.22 -3.06 13.06
CA LYS A 100 18.77 -4.15 13.94
C LYS A 100 19.36 -5.48 13.49
N ASN A 101 20.22 -6.03 14.36
CA ASN A 101 20.81 -7.36 14.19
C ASN A 101 20.90 -8.06 15.56
N PRO A 102 20.25 -9.22 15.76
CA PRO A 102 19.40 -9.91 14.80
C PRO A 102 18.03 -9.23 14.61
N LEU A 103 17.41 -9.45 13.46
CA LEU A 103 15.99 -9.19 13.26
C LEU A 103 15.15 -10.16 14.08
N PHE A 104 13.89 -9.82 14.36
CA PHE A 104 13.03 -10.70 15.15
C PHE A 104 12.77 -12.04 14.44
N LEU A 105 12.49 -11.99 13.14
CA LEU A 105 12.25 -13.17 12.30
C LEU A 105 13.45 -14.14 12.24
N GLU A 106 14.68 -13.64 12.43
CA GLU A 106 15.90 -14.46 12.37
C GLU A 106 15.95 -15.47 13.53
N ARG A 107 15.12 -15.31 14.56
CA ARG A 107 14.90 -16.32 15.62
C ARG A 107 14.20 -17.59 15.11
N TYR A 108 13.55 -17.51 13.95
CA TYR A 108 12.84 -18.62 13.31
C TYR A 108 13.57 -19.15 12.07
N LEU A 109 14.70 -18.55 11.71
CA LEU A 109 15.48 -18.93 10.54
C LEU A 109 16.79 -19.61 10.95
N PRO A 110 17.33 -20.52 10.12
CA PRO A 110 18.60 -21.17 10.38
C PRO A 110 19.82 -20.25 10.16
N SER A 111 19.64 -19.13 9.45
CA SER A 111 20.69 -18.16 9.12
C SER A 111 20.10 -16.76 8.89
N SER A 112 20.96 -15.76 8.65
CA SER A 112 20.53 -14.38 8.44
C SER A 112 19.63 -14.25 7.21
N VAL A 113 18.67 -13.32 7.27
CA VAL A 113 17.64 -13.20 6.25
C VAL A 113 18.23 -12.85 4.88
N GLU A 114 19.24 -11.97 4.84
CA GLU A 114 19.90 -11.57 3.60
C GLU A 114 20.61 -12.74 2.93
N MET A 115 21.16 -13.69 3.70
CA MET A 115 21.83 -14.86 3.15
C MET A 115 20.81 -15.80 2.51
N LEU A 116 19.72 -16.10 3.22
CA LEU A 116 18.65 -16.98 2.72
C LEU A 116 17.95 -16.39 1.51
N MET A 117 17.71 -15.07 1.50
CA MET A 117 17.14 -14.39 0.35
C MET A 117 18.12 -14.38 -0.83
N SER A 118 19.40 -14.11 -0.60
CA SER A 118 20.41 -14.09 -1.67
C SER A 118 20.53 -15.46 -2.35
N GLU A 119 20.55 -16.53 -1.55
CA GLU A 119 20.57 -17.90 -2.04
C GLU A 119 19.31 -18.23 -2.85
N ARG A 120 18.13 -17.89 -2.32
CA ARG A 120 16.83 -18.19 -2.95
C ARG A 120 16.65 -17.46 -4.30
N PHE A 121 17.06 -16.21 -4.39
CA PHE A 121 16.85 -15.38 -5.59
C PHE A 121 18.07 -15.36 -6.52
N GLY A 122 19.19 -15.96 -6.12
CA GLY A 122 20.42 -16.00 -6.93
C GLY A 122 21.05 -14.61 -7.16
N VAL A 123 20.78 -13.64 -6.29
CA VAL A 123 21.29 -12.27 -6.37
C VAL A 123 21.87 -11.85 -5.02
N ALA A 124 22.91 -11.02 -5.02
CA ALA A 124 23.48 -10.51 -3.78
C ALA A 124 22.53 -9.47 -3.14
N ILE A 125 21.90 -9.85 -2.03
CA ILE A 125 21.04 -8.98 -1.23
C ILE A 125 21.81 -8.60 0.04
N THR A 126 21.86 -7.30 0.32
CA THR A 126 22.51 -6.75 1.50
C THR A 126 21.48 -6.34 2.54
N ARG A 127 21.89 -6.25 3.81
CA ARG A 127 21.01 -5.78 4.90
C ARG A 127 20.49 -4.36 4.66
N GLY A 128 21.23 -3.52 3.92
CA GLY A 128 20.78 -2.17 3.53
C GLY A 128 19.52 -2.13 2.68
N GLN A 129 19.16 -3.25 2.06
CA GLN A 129 17.99 -3.35 1.18
C GLN A 129 16.79 -3.99 1.89
N ILE A 130 16.91 -4.35 3.17
CA ILE A 130 15.93 -5.16 3.89
C ILE A 130 15.36 -4.39 5.09
N ALA A 131 14.03 -4.37 5.17
CA ALA A 131 13.32 -3.96 6.37
C ALA A 131 12.38 -5.08 6.84
N GLU A 132 12.47 -5.39 8.12
CA GLU A 132 11.47 -6.21 8.80
C GLU A 132 10.26 -5.36 9.14
N VAL A 133 9.09 -5.89 8.84
CA VAL A 133 7.80 -5.29 9.17
C VAL A 133 7.04 -6.24 10.09
N GLY A 134 6.69 -5.72 11.26
CA GLY A 134 6.02 -6.44 12.33
C GLY A 134 5.07 -5.51 13.06
N ASN A 135 4.67 -5.88 14.28
CA ASN A 135 3.79 -5.06 15.12
C ASN A 135 2.54 -4.57 14.38
N LEU A 136 2.02 -5.39 13.44
CA LEU A 136 0.91 -5.03 12.59
C LEU A 136 -0.38 -5.19 13.39
N ALA A 137 -1.07 -4.07 13.58
CA ALA A 137 -2.32 -4.02 14.31
C ALA A 137 -3.28 -3.11 13.56
N GLY A 138 -4.55 -3.48 13.47
CA GLY A 138 -5.55 -2.64 12.81
C GLY A 138 -6.97 -3.10 13.06
N SER A 139 -7.86 -2.14 13.23
CA SER A 139 -9.29 -2.36 13.48
C SER A 139 -10.01 -3.02 12.29
N SER A 140 -9.44 -2.90 11.09
CA SER A 140 -9.94 -3.53 9.86
C SER A 140 -9.67 -5.04 9.73
N PHE A 141 -8.85 -5.65 10.61
CA PHE A 141 -8.72 -7.10 10.63
C PHE A 141 -9.98 -7.80 11.17
N CYS A 142 -10.85 -7.02 11.85
CA CYS A 142 -12.13 -7.44 12.40
C CYS A 142 -13.28 -6.60 11.80
N GLY A 143 -13.64 -6.87 10.55
CA GLY A 143 -15.05 -6.80 10.14
C GLY A 143 -15.58 -5.58 9.38
N GLU A 144 -15.17 -4.33 9.63
CA GLU A 144 -15.99 -3.19 9.11
C GLU A 144 -15.31 -2.18 8.15
N HIS A 145 -13.98 -2.19 8.01
CA HIS A 145 -13.28 -1.21 7.14
C HIS A 145 -12.24 -1.86 6.21
N ILE A 146 -12.69 -2.56 5.17
CA ILE A 146 -11.86 -3.36 4.25
C ILE A 146 -10.86 -2.53 3.41
N GLY A 147 -10.93 -1.19 3.42
CA GLY A 147 -10.03 -0.31 2.63
C GLY A 147 -8.75 0.15 3.33
N SER A 148 -8.77 0.35 4.64
CA SER A 148 -7.69 1.06 5.36
C SER A 148 -6.38 0.28 5.42
N SER A 149 -6.43 -1.04 5.53
CA SER A 149 -5.23 -1.88 5.51
C SER A 149 -4.54 -1.86 4.15
N ARG A 150 -5.32 -1.86 3.04
CA ARG A 150 -4.77 -1.85 1.69
C ARG A 150 -3.98 -0.57 1.40
N LEU A 151 -4.57 0.58 1.71
CA LEU A 151 -3.91 1.87 1.56
C LEU A 151 -2.64 1.93 2.41
N PHE A 152 -2.71 1.42 3.64
CA PHE A 152 -1.57 1.39 4.55
C PHE A 152 -0.39 0.62 3.97
N TYR A 153 -0.60 -0.59 3.43
CA TYR A 153 0.49 -1.36 2.81
C TYR A 153 1.09 -0.68 1.58
N ILE A 154 0.27 -0.04 0.75
CA ILE A 154 0.76 0.72 -0.41
C ILE A 154 1.67 1.85 0.06
N VAL A 155 1.20 2.67 1.02
CA VAL A 155 1.99 3.78 1.55
C VAL A 155 3.25 3.27 2.24
N LEU A 156 3.16 2.18 3.01
CA LEU A 156 4.31 1.57 3.67
C LEU A 156 5.36 1.11 2.64
N ALA A 157 4.94 0.40 1.60
CA ALA A 157 5.83 -0.04 0.53
C ALA A 157 6.47 1.14 -0.21
N SER A 158 5.69 2.18 -0.52
CA SER A 158 6.20 3.41 -1.16
C SER A 158 7.22 4.12 -0.27
N VAL A 159 6.94 4.30 1.02
CA VAL A 159 7.88 4.93 1.96
C VAL A 159 9.18 4.14 2.05
N LEU A 160 9.09 2.81 2.17
CA LEU A 160 10.28 1.96 2.25
C LEU A 160 11.09 1.98 0.95
N GLN A 161 10.42 2.00 -0.20
CA GLN A 161 11.07 2.12 -1.50
C GLN A 161 11.84 3.45 -1.63
N GLU A 162 11.24 4.57 -1.21
CA GLU A 162 11.91 5.88 -1.18
C GLU A 162 13.12 5.91 -0.24
N LEU A 163 13.12 5.07 0.81
CA LEU A 163 14.26 4.87 1.71
C LEU A 163 15.32 3.90 1.16
N GLY A 164 15.18 3.43 -0.08
CA GLY A 164 16.11 2.49 -0.72
C GLY A 164 15.95 1.04 -0.27
N ILE A 165 14.90 0.73 0.51
CA ILE A 165 14.56 -0.64 0.90
C ILE A 165 13.84 -1.31 -0.26
N GLN A 166 14.37 -2.45 -0.68
CA GLN A 166 13.82 -3.23 -1.79
C GLN A 166 13.05 -4.47 -1.31
N TRP A 167 13.30 -4.90 -0.07
CA TRP A 167 12.78 -6.13 0.48
C TRP A 167 12.11 -5.87 1.81
N MET A 168 10.80 -6.15 1.85
CA MET A 168 10.01 -6.12 3.07
C MET A 168 9.78 -7.55 3.55
N VAL A 169 10.18 -7.86 4.77
CA VAL A 169 10.07 -9.21 5.34
C VAL A 169 9.14 -9.22 6.54
N PHE A 170 8.34 -10.27 6.67
CA PHE A 170 7.29 -10.37 7.68
C PHE A 170 7.33 -11.71 8.40
N THR A 171 7.04 -11.71 9.69
CA THR A 171 6.59 -12.91 10.41
C THR A 171 5.06 -12.92 10.39
N ALA A 172 4.48 -13.39 9.28
CA ALA A 172 3.05 -13.23 9.03
C ALA A 172 2.20 -14.39 9.57
N THR A 173 1.08 -14.05 10.21
CA THR A 173 -0.01 -15.01 10.47
C THR A 173 -0.81 -15.26 9.18
N GLY A 174 -1.53 -16.39 9.10
CA GLY A 174 -2.31 -16.74 7.90
C GLY A 174 -3.25 -15.63 7.39
N PRO A 175 -4.01 -14.91 8.25
CA PRO A 175 -4.82 -13.76 7.83
C PRO A 175 -4.00 -12.62 7.23
N LEU A 176 -2.85 -12.28 7.81
CA LEU A 176 -1.95 -11.26 7.30
C LEU A 176 -1.40 -11.65 5.92
N LEU A 177 -0.97 -12.91 5.75
CA LEU A 177 -0.49 -13.42 4.47
C LEU A 177 -1.53 -13.26 3.35
N ARG A 178 -2.80 -13.60 3.62
CA ARG A 178 -3.90 -13.42 2.65
C ARG A 178 -4.12 -11.95 2.29
N SER A 179 -3.95 -11.04 3.25
CA SER A 179 -4.07 -9.60 3.01
C SER A 179 -2.96 -9.10 2.08
N LEU A 180 -1.71 -9.53 2.30
CA LEU A 180 -0.55 -9.17 1.47
C LEU A 180 -0.67 -9.76 0.05
N GLN A 181 -1.08 -11.02 -0.08
CA GLN A 181 -1.27 -11.64 -1.41
C GLN A 181 -2.32 -10.92 -2.27
N ARG A 182 -3.41 -10.43 -1.65
CA ARG A 182 -4.43 -9.63 -2.37
C ARG A 182 -3.91 -8.28 -2.88
N LEU A 183 -2.74 -7.84 -2.43
CA LEU A 183 -2.06 -6.63 -2.87
C LEU A 183 -1.06 -6.89 -3.99
N GLY A 184 -0.73 -8.15 -4.30
CA GLY A 184 0.37 -8.49 -5.18
C GLY A 184 1.74 -8.32 -4.52
N LEU A 185 1.79 -8.33 -3.19
CA LEU A 185 2.99 -8.32 -2.35
C LEU A 185 3.33 -9.74 -1.89
#